data_AF-A0AAX6I9E6-F1
#
_entry.id   AF-A0AAX6I9E6-F1
#
_cell.length_a   1.000
_cell.length_b   1.000
_cell.length_c   1.000
_cell.angle_alpha   90.00
_cell.angle_beta   90.00
_cell.angle_gamma   90.00
#
_symmetry.space_group_name_H-M   'P 1'
#
loop_
_entity.id
_entity.type
_entity.pdbx_description
1 polymer ?
#
loop_
_entity_poly.entity_id
_entity_poly.type
_entity_poly.pdbx_seq_one_letter_code
_entity_poly.pdbx_strand_id
1 'polypeptide(L)'
;MFRNQYDTDVTTWSPTGRLFQVEYAMEAVKQGFAAVGLRSATLAVLASVNKSASELSSHLRKIFKVDDHIGVAIAGLTADGRVLSRYLRSECINHRFIYEIDLLVGRLVVQLTEKA
;
A
#
# COMPACT_ATOMS: atom_id res chain seq x y z
N MET A 1 -30.43 6.86 -13.68
CA MET A 1 -29.78 7.90 -12.83
C MET A 1 -29.92 7.45 -11.37
N PHE A 2 -29.05 6.52 -10.92
CA PHE A 2 -29.10 5.91 -9.57
C PHE A 2 -27.75 5.92 -8.84
N ARG A 3 -26.72 6.58 -9.41
CA ARG A 3 -25.34 6.49 -8.91
C ARG A 3 -25.21 6.95 -7.45
N ASN A 4 -25.87 8.07 -7.11
CA ASN A 4 -25.74 8.76 -5.83
C ASN A 4 -26.28 8.02 -4.59
N GLN A 5 -27.05 6.94 -4.72
CA GLN A 5 -27.69 6.30 -3.57
C GLN A 5 -26.91 5.10 -3.02
N TYR A 6 -25.94 4.57 -3.78
CA TYR A 6 -25.19 3.37 -3.43
C TYR A 6 -23.67 3.62 -3.38
N ASP A 7 -23.24 4.87 -3.51
CA ASP A 7 -21.84 5.21 -3.71
C ASP A 7 -21.24 6.09 -2.60
N THR A 8 -21.93 6.29 -1.49
CA THR A 8 -21.44 7.06 -0.34
C THR A 8 -20.71 6.18 0.68
N ASP A 9 -21.23 5.00 0.98
CA ASP A 9 -20.77 4.16 2.08
C ASP A 9 -20.10 2.87 1.57
N VAL A 10 -19.07 2.40 2.27
CA VAL A 10 -18.36 1.15 1.93
C VAL A 10 -19.19 -0.11 2.19
N THR A 11 -20.21 -0.01 3.05
CA THR A 11 -21.09 -1.12 3.44
C THR A 11 -22.30 -1.29 2.52
N THR A 12 -22.51 -0.37 1.57
CA THR A 12 -23.69 -0.35 0.70
C THR A 12 -23.41 -1.07 -0.62
N TRP A 13 -24.15 -2.15 -0.87
CA TRP A 13 -24.11 -2.86 -2.14
C TRP A 13 -25.02 -2.21 -3.18
N SER A 14 -24.51 -2.03 -4.40
CA SER A 14 -25.33 -1.65 -5.54
C SER A 14 -26.26 -2.80 -5.97
N PRO A 15 -27.37 -2.52 -6.69
CA PRO A 15 -28.25 -3.55 -7.24
C PRO A 15 -27.56 -4.55 -8.19
N THR A 16 -26.37 -4.18 -8.70
CA THR A 16 -25.54 -5.03 -9.57
C THR A 16 -24.48 -5.84 -8.80
N GLY A 17 -24.48 -5.82 -7.46
CA GLY A 17 -23.51 -6.55 -6.64
C GLY A 17 -22.10 -5.94 -6.61
N ARG A 18 -22.00 -4.62 -6.74
CA ARG A 18 -20.73 -3.88 -6.71
C ARG A 18 -20.63 -2.97 -5.48
N LEU A 19 -19.41 -2.78 -4.98
CA LEU A 19 -19.07 -1.83 -3.91
C LEU A 19 -18.34 -0.62 -4.52
N PHE A 20 -19.08 0.47 -4.78
CA PHE A 20 -18.53 1.61 -5.51
C PHE A 20 -17.40 2.33 -4.75
N GLN A 21 -17.47 2.42 -3.42
CA GLN A 21 -16.39 3.03 -2.63
C GLN A 21 -15.05 2.27 -2.75
N VAL A 22 -15.08 0.94 -2.80
CA VAL A 22 -13.87 0.12 -3.03
C VAL A 22 -13.34 0.35 -4.45
N GLU A 23 -14.22 0.44 -5.44
CA GLU A 23 -13.83 0.74 -6.81
C GLU A 23 -13.22 2.14 -6.97
N TYR A 24 -13.77 3.14 -6.28
CA TYR A 24 -13.21 4.49 -6.26
C TYR A 24 -11.84 4.52 -5.59
N ALA A 25 -11.62 3.75 -4.51
CA ALA A 25 -10.31 3.60 -3.90
C ALA A 25 -9.30 2.98 -4.88
N MET A 26 -9.70 2.00 -5.68
CA MET A 26 -8.85 1.45 -6.75
C MET A 26 -8.50 2.49 -7.82
N GLU A 27 -9.41 3.41 -8.14
CA GLU A 27 -9.14 4.49 -9.08
C GLU A 27 -8.13 5.51 -8.53
N ALA A 28 -8.17 5.79 -7.22
CA ALA A 28 -7.19 6.66 -6.57
C ALA A 28 -5.75 6.11 -6.66
N VAL A 29 -5.58 4.78 -6.70
CA VAL A 29 -4.26 4.15 -6.94
C VAL A 29 -3.74 4.48 -8.34
N LYS A 30 -4.61 4.47 -9.36
CA LYS A 30 -4.23 4.78 -10.75
C LYS A 30 -3.81 6.24 -10.96
N GLN A 31 -4.27 7.15 -10.11
CA GLN A 31 -3.83 8.54 -10.12
C GLN A 31 -2.42 8.74 -9.54
N GLY A 32 -1.89 7.75 -8.82
CA GLY A 32 -0.51 7.77 -8.32
C GLY A 32 0.52 7.54 -9.43
N PHE A 33 1.69 8.19 -9.35
CA PHE A 33 2.78 7.84 -10.29
C PHE A 33 3.22 6.38 -10.12
N ALA A 34 3.66 5.80 -11.24
CA ALA A 34 4.08 4.43 -11.35
C ALA A 34 5.11 4.01 -10.30
N ALA A 35 4.91 2.81 -9.77
CA ALA A 35 5.87 2.04 -9.00
C ALA A 35 5.96 0.65 -9.65
N VAL A 36 7.17 0.13 -9.78
CA VAL A 36 7.46 -1.16 -10.43
C VAL A 36 8.27 -2.01 -9.46
N GLY A 37 7.88 -3.28 -9.33
CA GLY A 37 8.63 -4.29 -8.61
C GLY A 37 9.04 -5.41 -9.54
N LEU A 38 10.30 -5.84 -9.46
CA LEU A 38 10.83 -6.98 -10.18
C LEU A 38 11.60 -7.87 -9.22
N ARG A 39 11.53 -9.19 -9.44
CA ARG A 39 12.31 -10.17 -8.68
C ARG A 39 13.10 -11.07 -9.62
N SER A 40 14.33 -11.38 -9.22
CA SER A 40 15.12 -12.48 -9.76
C SER A 40 15.06 -13.67 -8.79
N ALA A 41 15.87 -14.70 -9.05
CA ALA A 41 16.04 -15.82 -8.12
C ALA A 41 16.67 -15.41 -6.78
N THR A 42 17.42 -14.29 -6.75
CA THR A 42 18.24 -13.88 -5.60
C THR A 42 17.91 -12.49 -5.07
N LEU A 43 17.30 -11.62 -5.89
CA LEU A 43 17.11 -10.21 -5.57
C LEU A 43 15.68 -9.76 -5.87
N ALA A 44 15.20 -8.78 -5.12
CA ALA A 44 13.99 -8.02 -5.42
C ALA A 44 14.33 -6.54 -5.50
N VAL A 45 13.84 -5.87 -6.54
CA VAL A 45 14.07 -4.44 -6.78
C VAL A 45 12.73 -3.73 -6.89
N LEU A 46 12.64 -2.59 -6.20
CA LEU A 46 11.52 -1.67 -6.28
C LEU A 46 12.01 -0.35 -6.89
N ALA A 47 11.29 0.16 -7.88
CA ALA A 47 11.54 1.45 -8.50
C ALA A 47 10.24 2.28 -8.50
N SER A 48 10.34 3.58 -8.26
CA SER A 48 9.18 4.47 -8.28
C SER A 48 9.50 5.79 -8.95
N VAL A 49 8.53 6.34 -9.68
CA VAL A 49 8.62 7.71 -10.20
C VAL A 49 8.20 8.68 -9.10
N ASN A 50 9.13 9.52 -8.65
CA ASN A 50 8.87 10.53 -7.64
C ASN A 50 8.77 11.90 -8.31
N LYS A 51 7.56 12.46 -8.41
CA LYS A 51 7.36 13.81 -8.95
C LYS A 51 7.50 14.83 -7.81
N SER A 52 8.16 15.95 -8.10
CA SER A 52 8.14 17.14 -7.25
C SER A 52 6.92 18.00 -7.62
N ALA A 53 6.35 18.71 -6.64
CA ALA A 53 5.25 19.63 -6.90
C ALA A 53 5.70 20.90 -7.65
N SER A 54 6.95 21.30 -7.43
CA SER A 54 7.62 22.42 -8.08
C SER A 54 9.14 22.16 -8.11
N GLU A 55 9.88 22.95 -8.88
CA GLU A 55 11.34 22.84 -8.98
C GLU A 55 12.06 23.06 -7.63
N LEU A 56 11.44 23.82 -6.73
CA LEU A 56 11.97 24.09 -5.38
C LEU A 56 11.50 23.06 -4.34
N SER A 57 10.60 22.15 -4.71
CA SER A 57 10.03 21.17 -3.80
C SER A 57 10.83 19.87 -3.81
N SER A 58 10.99 19.26 -2.63
CA SER A 58 11.59 17.93 -2.52
C SER A 58 10.65 16.86 -3.10
N HIS A 59 11.25 15.80 -3.63
CA HIS A 59 10.50 14.67 -4.16
C HIS A 59 9.80 13.90 -3.04
N LEU A 60 8.51 13.59 -3.24
CA LEU A 60 7.77 12.75 -2.31
C LEU A 60 8.33 11.33 -2.32
N ARG A 61 8.81 10.85 -1.17
CA ARG A 61 9.31 9.47 -1.02
C ARG A 61 8.15 8.49 -1.12
N LYS A 62 8.33 7.47 -1.97
CA LYS A 62 7.35 6.40 -2.18
C LYS A 62 7.86 5.02 -1.79
N ILE A 63 9.17 4.84 -1.71
CA ILE A 63 9.80 3.60 -1.26
C ILE A 63 10.16 3.75 0.21
N PHE A 64 9.70 2.81 1.02
CA PHE A 64 9.93 2.79 2.46
C PHE A 64 10.53 1.44 2.85
N LYS A 65 11.65 1.49 3.58
CA LYS A 65 12.18 0.33 4.29
C LYS A 65 11.20 -0.07 5.39
N VAL A 66 10.82 -1.34 5.44
CA VAL A 66 10.00 -1.93 6.52
C VAL A 66 10.91 -2.68 7.48
N ASP A 67 11.76 -3.55 6.96
CA ASP A 67 12.75 -4.29 7.73
C ASP A 67 14.04 -4.42 6.90
N ASP A 68 15.06 -5.07 7.43
CA ASP A 68 16.32 -5.31 6.72
C ASP A 68 16.11 -6.12 5.43
N HIS A 69 15.15 -7.06 5.43
CA HIS A 69 14.78 -7.91 4.30
C HIS A 69 13.49 -7.49 3.57
N ILE A 70 12.82 -6.40 4.00
CA ILE A 70 11.51 -5.99 3.45
C ILE A 70 11.47 -4.50 3.13
N GLY A 71 11.07 -4.18 1.90
CA GLY A 71 10.75 -2.83 1.45
C GLY A 71 9.37 -2.78 0.79
N VAL A 72 8.73 -1.61 0.82
CA VAL A 72 7.44 -1.36 0.17
C VAL A 72 7.52 -0.12 -0.72
N ALA A 73 6.83 -0.17 -1.86
CA ALA A 73 6.62 0.98 -2.74
C ALA A 73 5.13 1.32 -2.78
N ILE A 74 4.80 2.60 -2.66
CA ILE A 74 3.41 3.07 -2.59
C ILE A 74 3.02 3.81 -3.87
N ALA A 75 1.83 3.48 -4.37
CA ALA A 75 1.09 4.24 -5.36
C ALA A 75 -0.29 4.62 -4.80
N GLY A 76 -0.81 5.79 -5.17
CA GLY A 76 -2.04 6.36 -4.61
C GLY A 76 -1.78 7.30 -3.43
N LEU A 77 -2.68 7.30 -2.44
CA LEU A 77 -2.61 8.20 -1.29
C LEU A 77 -1.40 7.86 -0.40
N THR A 78 -0.43 8.78 -0.37
CA THR A 78 0.81 8.58 0.40
C THR A 78 0.58 8.58 1.91
N ALA A 79 -0.48 9.23 2.39
CA ALA A 79 -0.86 9.22 3.79
C ALA A 79 -1.20 7.80 4.27
N ASP A 80 -2.09 7.10 3.55
CA ASP A 80 -2.51 5.73 3.85
C ASP A 80 -1.31 4.78 3.76
N GLY A 81 -0.52 4.90 2.69
CA GLY A 81 0.69 4.11 2.54
C GLY A 81 1.69 4.30 3.69
N ARG A 82 1.79 5.50 4.27
CA ARG A 82 2.62 5.76 5.47
C ARG A 82 2.05 5.08 6.71
N VAL A 83 0.73 5.07 6.90
CA VAL A 83 0.07 4.37 8.00
C VAL A 83 0.31 2.86 7.89
N LEU A 84 0.11 2.29 6.70
CA LEU A 84 0.36 0.88 6.44
C LEU A 84 1.85 0.53 6.62
N SER A 85 2.78 1.35 6.11
CA SER A 85 4.21 1.12 6.29
C SER A 85 4.63 1.11 7.77
N ARG A 86 4.03 1.97 8.60
CA ARG A 86 4.28 1.96 10.06
C ARG A 86 3.74 0.70 10.72
N TYR A 87 2.55 0.27 10.33
CA TYR A 87 1.99 -0.99 10.81
C TYR A 87 2.88 -2.19 10.46
N LEU A 88 3.31 -2.30 9.20
CA LEU A 88 4.19 -3.39 8.76
C LEU A 88 5.50 -3.42 9.55
N ARG A 89 6.08 -2.25 9.86
CA ARG A 89 7.28 -2.15 10.71
C ARG A 89 7.03 -2.68 12.12
N SER A 90 5.90 -2.29 12.73
CA SER A 90 5.53 -2.75 14.06
C SER A 90 5.37 -4.27 14.09
N GLU A 91 4.74 -4.88 13.09
CA GLU A 91 4.58 -6.33 13.01
C GLU A 91 5.94 -7.05 12.88
N CYS A 92 6.85 -6.56 12.02
CA CYS A 92 8.19 -7.12 11.90
C CYS A 92 8.98 -7.04 13.21
N ILE A 93 8.98 -5.87 13.86
CA ILE A 93 9.69 -5.65 15.13
C ILE A 93 9.14 -6.57 16.22
N ASN A 94 7.80 -6.67 16.33
CA ASN A 94 7.16 -7.51 17.33
C ASN A 94 7.46 -8.99 17.09
N HIS A 95 7.38 -9.45 15.83
CA HIS A 95 7.70 -10.84 15.50
C HIS A 95 9.14 -11.19 15.83
N ARG A 96 10.09 -10.32 15.45
CA ARG A 96 11.51 -10.51 15.74
C ARG A 96 11.80 -10.44 17.24
N PHE A 97 11.10 -9.60 17.99
CA PHE A 97 11.23 -9.52 19.44
C PHE A 97 10.75 -10.81 20.15
N ILE A 98 9.65 -11.40 19.69
CA ILE A 98 9.05 -12.57 20.33
C ILE A 98 9.76 -13.88 19.93
N TYR A 99 10.09 -14.02 18.64
CA TYR A 99 10.56 -15.28 18.08
C TYR A 99 12.03 -15.27 17.67
N GLU A 100 12.72 -14.13 17.78
CA GLU A 100 14.12 -13.93 17.39
C GLU A 100 14.42 -14.27 15.91
N ILE A 101 13.38 -14.33 15.07
CA ILE A 101 13.48 -14.61 13.64
C ILE A 101 12.77 -13.55 12.80
N ASP A 102 13.28 -13.36 11.59
CA ASP A 102 12.71 -12.43 10.62
C ASP A 102 11.33 -12.92 10.13
N LEU A 103 10.38 -11.99 10.04
CA LEU A 103 9.02 -12.30 9.59
C LEU A 103 8.99 -12.58 8.08
N LEU A 104 8.39 -13.70 7.68
CA LEU A 104 8.25 -14.06 6.27
C LEU A 104 7.35 -13.06 5.53
N VAL A 105 7.80 -12.59 4.37
CA VAL A 105 7.06 -11.62 3.53
C VAL A 105 5.63 -12.07 3.25
N GLY A 106 5.43 -13.35 2.92
CA GLY A 106 4.09 -13.89 2.64
C GLY A 106 3.15 -13.79 3.85
N ARG A 107 3.66 -14.01 5.06
CA ARG A 107 2.87 -13.91 6.31
C ARG A 107 2.50 -12.46 6.60
N LEU A 108 3.45 -11.55 6.43
CA LEU A 108 3.24 -10.12 6.62
C LEU A 108 2.19 -9.57 5.63
N VAL A 109 2.17 -10.05 4.38
CA VAL A 109 1.15 -9.67 3.39
C VAL A 109 -0.23 -10.15 3.81
N VAL A 110 -0.36 -11.37 4.35
CA VAL A 110 -1.66 -11.86 4.88
C VAL A 110 -2.15 -11.00 6.04
N GLN A 111 -1.29 -10.64 6.98
CA GLN A 111 -1.65 -9.72 8.08
C GLN A 111 -2.09 -8.34 7.57
N LEU A 112 -1.45 -7.85 6.50
CA LEU A 112 -1.86 -6.60 5.85
C LEU A 112 -3.27 -6.70 5.27
N THR A 113 -3.63 -7.83 4.65
CA THR A 113 -4.97 -8.05 4.08
C THR A 113 -6.07 -8.19 5.14
N GLU A 114 -5.74 -8.57 6.37
CA GLU A 114 -6.71 -8.61 7.48
C GLU A 114 -6.96 -7.22 8.07
N LYS A 115 -6.00 -6.30 7.91
CA LYS A 115 -6.11 -4.93 8.41
C LYS A 115 -6.76 -3.95 7.44
N ALA A 116 -6.61 -4.21 6.13
CA ALA A 116 -7.09 -3.35 5.05
C ALA A 116 -8.43 -3.86 4.51
#